data_AF-A0A534F7D4-F1
#
_entry.id   AF-A0A534F7D4-F1
#
_cell.length_a   1.000
_cell.length_b   1.000
_cell.length_c   1.000
_cell.angle_alpha   90.00
_cell.angle_beta   90.00
_cell.angle_gamma   90.00
#
_symmetry.space_group_name_H-M   'P 1'
#
loop_
_entity.id
_entity.type
_entity.pdbx_description
1 polymer ?
#
loop_
_entity_poly.entity_id
_entity_poly.type
_entity_poly.pdbx_seq_one_letter_code
_entity_poly.pdbx_strand_id
1 'polypeptide(L)'
;MKLARVACAGAIHAAQPQQLSDGRAGVRLTDGRTLAEDEVVWLPPLEVGTILALGLNYAARAKELAFGNEEEPLVFLKGPGTLLGHRGVTRRPAGVKFMHYECELAVVIGRSARGVRRSDALEH
;
A
#
# COMPACT_ATOMS: atom_id res chain seq x y z
N MET A 1 -9.57 -10.56 -6.70
CA MET A 1 -10.30 -9.35 -7.12
C MET A 1 -9.46 -8.13 -6.77
N LYS A 2 -9.37 -7.10 -7.61
CA LYS A 2 -8.66 -5.83 -7.29
C LYS A 2 -9.66 -4.85 -6.69
N LEU A 3 -9.33 -4.28 -5.54
CA LEU A 3 -10.17 -3.31 -4.81
C LEU A 3 -9.46 -1.96 -4.73
N ALA A 4 -10.24 -0.89 -4.75
CA ALA A 4 -9.78 0.48 -4.57
C ALA A 4 -10.75 1.26 -3.66
N ARG A 5 -10.25 2.35 -3.08
CA ARG A 5 -11.05 3.39 -2.43
C ARG A 5 -10.77 4.71 -3.12
N VAL A 6 -11.83 5.44 -3.44
CA VAL A 6 -11.73 6.72 -4.13
C VAL A 6 -12.71 7.72 -3.51
N ALA A 7 -12.39 9.00 -3.59
CA ALA A 7 -13.31 10.08 -3.27
C ALA A 7 -13.71 10.82 -4.54
N CYS A 8 -15.01 11.01 -4.73
CA CYS A 8 -15.58 11.80 -5.82
C CYS A 8 -16.97 12.31 -5.41
N ALA A 9 -17.39 13.45 -5.97
CA ALA A 9 -18.70 14.06 -5.68
C ALA A 9 -19.01 14.21 -4.16
N GLY A 10 -17.99 14.50 -3.34
CA GLY A 10 -18.15 14.71 -1.90
C GLY A 10 -18.29 13.45 -1.04
N ALA A 11 -18.14 12.24 -1.61
CA ALA A 11 -18.26 10.98 -0.89
C ALA A 11 -17.07 10.04 -1.16
N ILE A 12 -16.87 9.08 -0.25
CA ILE A 12 -15.90 8.01 -0.39
C ILE A 12 -16.61 6.76 -0.91
N HIS A 13 -16.04 6.13 -1.93
CA HIS A 13 -16.57 4.94 -2.58
C HIS A 13 -15.54 3.82 -2.58
N ALA A 14 -16.00 2.59 -2.36
CA ALA A 14 -15.26 1.43 -2.82
C ALA A 14 -15.39 1.32 -4.34
N ALA A 15 -14.33 0.84 -4.98
CA ALA A 15 -14.26 0.77 -6.43
C ALA A 15 -13.45 -0.44 -6.90
N GLN A 16 -13.63 -0.79 -8.16
CA GLN A 16 -12.89 -1.83 -8.86
C GLN A 16 -12.35 -1.27 -10.18
N PRO A 17 -11.15 -1.71 -10.63
CA PRO A 17 -10.66 -1.35 -11.95
C PRO A 17 -11.66 -1.76 -13.04
N GLN A 18 -11.92 -0.87 -13.98
CA GLN A 18 -12.84 -1.09 -15.10
C GLN A 18 -12.25 -0.44 -16.36
N GLN A 19 -12.28 -1.14 -17.49
CA GLN A 19 -11.96 -0.52 -18.77
C GLN A 19 -13.18 0.24 -19.27
N LEU A 20 -12.97 1.49 -19.68
CA LEU A 20 -13.99 2.36 -20.27
C LEU A 20 -14.31 1.92 -21.70
N SER A 21 -15.43 2.40 -22.23
CA SER A 21 -15.88 2.10 -23.59
C SER A 21 -14.91 2.61 -24.67
N ASP A 22 -14.16 3.66 -24.38
CA ASP A 22 -13.11 4.23 -25.24
C ASP A 22 -11.74 3.52 -25.09
N GLY A 23 -11.68 2.45 -24.29
CA GLY A 23 -10.46 1.66 -24.06
C GLY A 23 -9.54 2.20 -22.97
N ARG A 24 -9.82 3.37 -22.38
CA ARG A 24 -9.02 3.90 -21.27
C ARG A 24 -9.26 3.13 -19.97
N ALA A 25 -8.30 3.21 -19.06
CA ALA A 25 -8.46 2.73 -17.70
C ALA A 25 -9.43 3.64 -16.92
N GLY A 26 -10.23 3.03 -16.06
CA GLY A 26 -11.15 3.71 -15.16
C GLY A 26 -11.49 2.86 -13.96
N VAL A 27 -12.47 3.33 -13.20
CA VAL A 27 -12.96 2.68 -11.98
C VAL A 27 -14.47 2.57 -12.02
N ARG A 28 -14.99 1.42 -11.59
CA ARG A 28 -16.40 1.20 -11.33
C ARG A 28 -16.66 1.33 -9.83
N LEU A 29 -17.53 2.25 -9.46
CA LEU A 29 -17.96 2.46 -8.07
C LEU A 29 -19.01 1.40 -7.68
N THR A 30 -19.19 1.18 -6.38
CA THR A 30 -20.21 0.26 -5.85
C THR A 30 -21.64 0.64 -6.19
N ASP A 31 -21.91 1.91 -6.49
CA ASP A 31 -23.23 2.39 -6.94
C ASP A 31 -23.46 2.22 -8.46
N GLY A 32 -22.51 1.63 -9.17
CA GLY A 32 -22.61 1.31 -10.59
C GLY A 32 -22.04 2.38 -11.53
N ARG A 33 -21.74 3.58 -11.04
CA ARG A 33 -21.07 4.62 -11.85
C ARG A 33 -19.69 4.13 -12.30
N THR A 34 -19.28 4.55 -13.49
CA THR A 34 -17.94 4.31 -14.02
C THR A 34 -17.29 5.65 -14.34
N LEU A 35 -16.08 5.86 -13.87
CA LEU A 35 -15.33 7.11 -13.98
C LEU A 35 -13.93 6.83 -14.51
N ALA A 36 -13.34 7.79 -15.21
CA ALA A 36 -11.93 7.75 -15.57
C ALA A 36 -11.04 7.94 -14.32
N GLU A 37 -9.80 7.48 -14.39
CA GLU A 37 -8.86 7.52 -13.25
C GLU A 37 -8.50 8.93 -12.78
N ASP A 38 -8.68 9.94 -13.64
CA ASP A 38 -8.43 11.36 -13.39
C ASP A 38 -9.68 12.12 -12.91
N GLU A 39 -10.84 11.47 -12.87
CA GLU A 39 -12.09 12.04 -12.34
C GLU A 39 -12.29 11.76 -10.83
N VAL A 40 -11.33 11.10 -10.20
CA VAL A 40 -11.41 10.67 -8.80
C VAL A 40 -10.14 11.04 -8.03
N VAL A 41 -10.31 11.25 -6.71
CA VAL A 41 -9.19 11.32 -5.78
C VAL A 41 -8.96 9.93 -5.22
N TRP A 42 -7.79 9.35 -5.49
CA TRP A 42 -7.45 8.03 -4.99
C TRP A 42 -7.12 8.08 -3.50
N LEU A 43 -7.59 7.07 -2.77
CA LEU A 43 -7.28 6.85 -1.36
C LEU A 43 -6.50 5.55 -1.19
N PRO A 44 -5.85 5.34 -0.03
CA PRO A 44 -5.37 4.01 0.33
C PRO A 44 -6.51 2.98 0.20
N PRO A 45 -6.26 1.78 -0.37
CA PRO A 45 -7.31 0.83 -0.75
C PRO A 45 -8.08 0.24 0.45
N LEU A 46 -7.59 0.43 1.67
CA LEU A 46 -8.27 0.11 2.92
C LEU A 46 -7.94 1.15 3.99
N GLU A 47 -8.72 1.15 5.07
CA GLU A 47 -8.35 1.84 6.30
C GLU A 47 -7.39 0.97 7.09
N VAL A 48 -6.20 1.51 7.34
CA VAL A 48 -5.11 0.75 7.97
C VAL A 48 -4.95 1.21 9.41
N GLY A 49 -4.82 0.24 10.32
CA GLY A 49 -4.42 0.51 11.69
C GLY A 49 -2.90 0.63 11.79
N THR A 50 -2.25 -0.48 12.14
CA THR A 50 -0.79 -0.55 12.34
C THR A 50 -0.10 -1.08 11.09
N ILE A 51 1.00 -0.43 10.67
CA ILE A 51 1.86 -0.88 9.58
C ILE A 51 3.18 -1.35 10.17
N LEU A 52 3.51 -2.61 9.93
CA LEU A 52 4.83 -3.20 10.20
C LEU A 52 5.60 -3.23 8.88
N ALA A 53 6.82 -2.71 8.88
CA ALA A 53 7.72 -2.71 7.73
C ALA A 53 9.00 -3.47 8.06
N LEU A 54 9.62 -4.07 7.05
CA LEU A 54 10.77 -4.97 7.17
C LEU A 54 11.99 -4.32 6.55
N GLY A 55 13.01 -4.04 7.38
CA GLY A 55 14.31 -3.59 6.91
C GLY A 55 15.15 -4.77 6.38
N LEU A 56 16.01 -4.50 5.41
CA LEU A 56 17.05 -5.43 4.93
C LEU A 56 16.54 -6.80 4.41
N ASN A 57 15.27 -6.90 4.03
CA ASN A 57 14.62 -8.16 3.66
C ASN A 57 14.85 -8.60 2.19
N TYR A 58 15.87 -8.03 1.53
CA TYR A 58 16.35 -8.46 0.20
C TYR A 58 17.83 -8.83 0.30
N ALA A 59 18.14 -10.11 0.06
CA ALA A 59 19.47 -10.69 0.30
C ALA A 59 20.60 -9.98 -0.46
N ALA A 60 20.34 -9.46 -1.67
CA ALA A 60 21.32 -8.69 -2.42
C ALA A 60 21.67 -7.36 -1.73
N ARG A 61 20.70 -6.71 -1.08
CA ARG A 61 20.87 -5.43 -0.40
C ARG A 61 21.51 -5.58 0.99
N ALA A 62 21.23 -6.68 1.69
CA ALA A 62 21.84 -6.98 2.99
C ALA A 62 23.37 -7.14 2.88
N LYS A 63 23.84 -7.81 1.82
CA LYS A 63 25.28 -8.02 1.56
C LYS A 63 26.05 -6.72 1.30
N GLU A 64 25.42 -5.72 0.69
CA GLU A 64 26.05 -4.43 0.36
C GLU A 64 26.31 -3.55 1.59
N LEU A 65 25.54 -3.73 2.66
CA LEU A 65 25.62 -2.88 3.85
C LEU A 65 26.49 -3.48 4.97
N ALA A 66 27.15 -4.62 4.72
CA ALA A 66 28.01 -5.34 5.68
C ALA A 66 27.33 -5.67 7.03
N PHE A 67 25.99 -5.60 7.10
CA PHE A 67 25.24 -6.20 8.19
C PHE A 67 25.41 -7.71 8.08
N GLY A 68 25.76 -8.36 9.19
CA GLY A 68 25.76 -9.82 9.27
C GLY A 68 24.38 -10.38 8.93
N ASN A 69 24.27 -11.68 8.65
CA ASN A 69 22.96 -12.31 8.56
C ASN A 69 22.27 -12.18 9.92
N GLU A 70 21.36 -11.21 10.08
CA GLU A 70 20.51 -11.14 11.26
C GLU A 70 19.57 -12.35 11.23
N GLU A 71 19.60 -13.16 12.30
CA GLU A 71 18.72 -14.33 12.43
C GLU A 71 17.26 -13.92 12.63
N GLU A 72 17.04 -12.71 13.13
CA GLU A 72 15.72 -12.11 13.36
C GLU A 72 15.45 -10.96 12.37
N PRO A 73 14.20 -10.77 11.92
CA PRO A 73 13.86 -9.70 11.00
C PRO A 73 13.91 -8.33 11.70
N LEU A 74 14.58 -7.36 11.06
CA LEU A 74 14.50 -5.96 11.46
C LEU A 74 13.09 -5.40 11.12
N VAL A 75 12.29 -5.14 12.15
CA VAL A 75 10.93 -4.62 12.01
C VAL A 75 10.82 -3.20 12.56
N PHE A 76 10.13 -2.32 11.85
CA PHE A 76 9.78 -0.98 12.33
C PHE A 76 8.33 -0.62 12.02
N LEU A 77 7.82 0.39 12.71
CA LEU A 77 6.42 0.83 12.61
C LEU A 77 6.27 2.06 11.73
N LYS A 78 5.19 2.09 10.95
CA LYS A 78 4.69 3.32 10.31
C LYS A 78 3.28 3.63 10.82
N GLY A 79 3.02 4.89 11.13
CA GLY A 79 1.69 5.36 11.51
C GLY A 79 0.76 5.52 10.29
N PRO A 80 -0.57 5.50 10.51
CA PRO A 80 -1.56 5.62 9.43
C PRO A 80 -1.48 6.97 8.70
N GLY A 81 -1.03 8.04 9.37
CA GLY A 81 -0.81 9.36 8.76
C GLY A 81 0.31 9.41 7.72
N THR A 82 1.02 8.30 7.49
CA THR A 82 2.05 8.18 6.44
C THR A 82 1.49 7.66 5.11
N LEU A 83 0.25 7.18 5.09
CA LEU A 83 -0.39 6.63 3.90
C LEU A 83 -0.84 7.73 2.94
N LEU A 84 -0.75 7.41 1.66
CA LEU A 84 -1.16 8.27 0.58
C LEU A 84 -1.79 7.41 -0.53
N GLY A 85 -2.87 7.90 -1.13
CA GLY A 85 -3.49 7.24 -2.26
C GLY A 85 -2.64 7.31 -3.52
N HIS A 86 -2.95 6.47 -4.51
CA HIS A 86 -2.32 6.51 -5.82
C HIS A 86 -2.38 7.92 -6.44
N ARG A 87 -1.34 8.35 -7.17
CA ARG A 87 -1.20 9.73 -7.72
C ARG A 87 -1.17 10.85 -6.68
N GLY A 88 -1.18 10.54 -5.38
CA GLY A 88 -0.94 11.54 -4.35
C GLY A 88 0.49 12.07 -4.40
N VAL A 89 0.69 13.26 -3.82
CA VAL A 89 2.00 13.92 -3.77
C VAL A 89 2.65 13.72 -2.41
N THR A 90 3.86 13.16 -2.38
CA THR A 90 4.66 13.07 -1.15
C THR A 90 5.40 14.38 -0.90
N ARG A 91 5.39 14.84 0.35
CA ARG A 91 6.12 16.05 0.76
C ARG A 91 7.54 15.70 1.17
N ARG A 92 8.53 16.27 0.51
CA ARG A 92 9.93 16.27 0.99
C ARG A 92 10.09 17.30 2.11
N PRO A 93 10.55 16.91 3.32
CA PRO A 93 10.80 17.86 4.39
C PRO A 93 11.96 18.82 4.06
N ALA A 94 11.88 20.05 4.58
CA ALA A 94 12.94 21.04 4.41
C ALA A 94 14.26 20.57 5.04
N GLY A 95 15.39 20.89 4.43
CA GLY A 95 16.73 20.53 4.92
C GLY A 95 17.12 19.06 4.73
N VAL A 96 16.24 18.19 4.21
CA VAL A 96 16.59 16.80 3.92
C VAL A 96 17.53 16.74 2.72
N LYS A 97 18.72 16.13 2.91
CA LYS A 97 19.70 15.87 1.84
C LYS A 97 19.36 14.60 1.05
N PHE A 98 18.94 13.54 1.74
CA PHE A 98 18.62 12.24 1.14
C PHE A 98 17.19 11.82 1.47
N MET A 99 16.37 11.65 0.44
CA MET A 99 15.02 11.09 0.53
C MET A 99 14.91 10.07 -0.57
N HIS A 100 14.82 8.79 -0.20
CA HIS A 100 14.82 7.68 -1.14
C HIS A 100 13.42 7.07 -1.19
N TYR A 101 13.09 6.43 -2.32
CA TYR A 101 11.91 5.61 -2.44
C TYR A 101 12.29 4.14 -2.23
N GLU A 102 11.36 3.36 -1.70
CA GLU A 102 11.49 1.92 -1.53
C GLU A 102 10.21 1.28 -2.07
N CYS A 103 10.35 0.46 -3.12
CA CYS A 103 9.24 -0.26 -3.72
C CYS A 103 9.14 -1.63 -3.05
N GLU A 104 8.07 -1.84 -2.29
CA GLU A 104 7.89 -3.03 -1.46
C GLU A 104 6.57 -3.73 -1.77
N LEU A 105 6.54 -5.05 -1.56
CA LEU A 105 5.29 -5.79 -1.49
C LEU A 105 4.62 -5.52 -0.14
N ALA A 106 3.42 -4.93 -0.17
CA ALA A 106 2.58 -4.81 1.01
C ALA A 106 1.72 -6.07 1.20
N VAL A 107 1.71 -6.61 2.41
CA VAL A 107 0.82 -7.71 2.82
C VAL A 107 -0.28 -7.13 3.72
N VAL A 108 -1.53 -7.43 3.39
CA VAL A 108 -2.71 -7.02 4.17
C VAL A 108 -3.20 -8.24 4.95
N ILE A 109 -3.17 -8.15 6.28
CA ILE A 109 -3.69 -9.20 7.16
C ILE A 109 -5.21 -9.10 7.22
N GLY A 110 -5.91 -10.16 6.84
CA GLY A 110 -7.37 -10.22 6.78
C GLY A 110 -8.03 -10.71 8.06
N ARG A 111 -7.29 -11.44 8.92
CA ARG A 111 -7.81 -12.05 10.16
C ARG A 111 -6.91 -11.77 11.35
N SER A 112 -7.52 -11.49 12.51
CA SER A 112 -6.79 -11.38 13.77
C SER A 112 -6.02 -12.68 14.04
N ALA A 113 -4.75 -12.57 14.41
CA ALA A 113 -3.87 -13.72 14.53
C ALA A 113 -2.81 -13.54 15.62
N ARG A 114 -2.40 -14.64 16.26
CA ARG A 114 -1.33 -14.67 17.27
C ARG A 114 -0.71 -16.07 17.29
N GLY A 115 0.63 -16.14 17.30
CA GLY A 115 1.34 -17.43 17.34
C GLY A 115 1.12 -18.28 16.08
N VAL A 116 0.97 -17.64 14.93
CA VAL A 116 0.73 -18.31 13.64
C VAL A 116 1.97 -19.05 13.20
N ARG A 117 1.82 -20.33 12.84
CA ARG A 117 2.92 -21.09 12.22
C ARG A 117 3.13 -20.62 10.80
N ARG A 118 4.38 -20.69 10.32
CA ARG A 118 4.73 -20.30 8.93
C ARG A 118 3.85 -20.97 7.87
N SER A 119 3.50 -22.25 8.05
CA SER A 119 2.65 -23.01 7.12
C SER A 119 1.25 -22.42 6.96
N ASP A 120 0.75 -21.77 8.01
CA ASP A 120 -0.63 -21.30 8.11
C ASP A 120 -0.73 -19.81 7.77
N ALA A 121 0.41 -19.15 7.49
CA ALA A 121 0.49 -17.69 7.35
C ALA A 121 -0.41 -17.12 6.24
N LEU A 122 -0.53 -17.82 5.11
CA LEU A 122 -1.35 -17.37 3.96
C LEU A 122 -2.85 -17.51 4.18
N GLU A 123 -3.26 -18.15 5.27
CA GLU A 123 -4.67 -18.27 5.61
C GLU A 123 -5.17 -17.01 6.34
N HIS A 124 -4.30 -16.18 6.91
CA HIS A 124 -4.68 -15.03 7.74
C HIS A 124 -4.70 -13.72 6.97
#